data_AF-A0A815ZU88-F1
#
_entry.id   AF-A0A815ZU88-F1
#
_cell.length_a   1.000
_cell.length_b   1.000
_cell.length_c   1.000
_cell.angle_alpha   90.00
_cell.angle_beta   90.00
_cell.angle_gamma   90.00
#
_symmetry.space_group_name_H-M   'P 1'
#
loop_
_entity.id
_entity.type
_entity.pdbx_description
1 polymer ?
#
loop_
_entity_poly.entity_id
_entity_poly.type
_entity_poly.pdbx_seq_one_letter_code
_entity_poly.pdbx_strand_id
1 'polypeptide(L)'
;MPTTTPILSQSVNLSTTLTPNSDSVTNTNGSTITETVTTTVTGTGTTTTGTGDSTTATGTTTVTGTDTTTTGTGSTTTGTDTTTTGNGTTTTTGTDTTTTGTGSTTTGTDTTTTGTGTTTTTGTDTTTTGTGSTTTGTDTTTTGTGTTTTTGTDTTTTGTGSTTTGTDTTTTGTGTTTTTGTDTTTTGTGSTTTGTDTTTTGTGTTTTTGTDTTTTGTGTTTTGTDTTTTGTGTTTVTDTTITGAGDTTTGTDTTTTGTGTTTTTGTDTTTTGTDTTTTGTATTTTGTATTTTGTATTTTSTVTTTTDTDTTLSTSSTTTFNESFNGTASTVIGKSDNITVSVTGFGVITNINKSLVIFIVCLFYLL
;
A
#
# COMPACT_ATOMS: atom_id res chain seq x y z
N MET A 1 -55.28 -38.70 -33.40
CA MET A 1 -55.00 -37.36 -32.85
C MET A 1 -55.86 -37.17 -31.61
N PRO A 2 -55.32 -36.73 -30.47
CA PRO A 2 -56.00 -35.82 -29.58
C PRO A 2 -55.74 -34.38 -30.04
N THR A 3 -56.75 -33.50 -29.97
CA THR A 3 -56.64 -32.09 -30.38
C THR A 3 -56.04 -31.22 -29.27
N THR A 4 -55.33 -30.17 -29.67
CA THR A 4 -54.70 -29.20 -28.76
C THR A 4 -55.70 -28.22 -28.14
N THR A 5 -55.79 -28.25 -26.80
CA THR A 5 -55.64 -27.05 -25.93
C THR A 5 -56.75 -25.97 -25.98
N PRO A 6 -57.13 -25.41 -24.83
CA PRO A 6 -56.63 -24.07 -24.52
C PRO A 6 -55.85 -24.00 -23.19
N ILE A 7 -54.92 -23.05 -23.10
CA ILE A 7 -54.06 -22.86 -21.93
C ILE A 7 -54.81 -21.98 -20.93
N LEU A 8 -55.10 -22.50 -19.74
CA LEU A 8 -55.43 -21.63 -18.61
C LEU A 8 -54.12 -21.27 -17.87
N SER A 9 -53.51 -20.17 -18.30
CA SER A 9 -52.34 -19.59 -17.66
C SER A 9 -52.74 -18.92 -16.34
N GLN A 10 -53.07 -19.72 -15.34
CA GLN A 10 -53.20 -19.24 -13.97
C GLN A 10 -51.86 -19.40 -13.26
N SER A 11 -51.11 -18.31 -13.14
CA SER A 11 -50.04 -18.21 -12.14
C SER A 11 -50.67 -18.37 -10.77
N VAL A 12 -50.59 -19.56 -10.18
CA VAL A 12 -51.12 -19.86 -8.85
C VAL A 12 -50.19 -19.22 -7.81
N ASN A 13 -50.28 -17.90 -7.69
CA ASN A 13 -49.62 -17.12 -6.66
C ASN A 13 -50.37 -17.35 -5.35
N LEU A 14 -50.10 -18.49 -4.70
CA LEU A 14 -50.84 -18.98 -3.55
C LEU A 14 -50.41 -18.23 -2.28
N SER A 15 -50.79 -16.95 -2.20
CA SER A 15 -50.64 -16.11 -1.02
C SER A 15 -51.46 -16.69 0.13
N THR A 16 -50.81 -17.49 0.98
CA THR A 16 -51.39 -18.00 2.22
C THR A 16 -51.30 -16.92 3.29
N THR A 17 -52.21 -15.94 3.26
CA THR A 17 -52.38 -14.97 4.35
C THR A 17 -52.78 -15.71 5.63
N LEU A 18 -51.82 -15.93 6.53
CA LEU A 18 -52.03 -16.64 7.79
C LEU A 18 -52.88 -15.81 8.76
N THR A 19 -53.81 -16.45 9.45
CA THR A 19 -54.63 -15.83 10.51
C THR A 19 -53.97 -15.98 11.88
N PRO A 20 -53.99 -14.94 12.75
CA PRO A 20 -53.21 -14.92 13.99
C PRO A 20 -53.86 -15.71 15.14
N ASN A 21 -53.67 -17.03 15.18
CA ASN A 21 -53.93 -17.88 16.38
C ASN A 21 -53.39 -19.33 16.34
N SER A 22 -52.46 -19.71 15.46
CA SER A 22 -52.10 -21.13 15.23
C SER A 22 -50.60 -21.40 15.36
N ASP A 23 -50.20 -22.00 16.48
CA ASP A 23 -48.80 -22.14 16.95
C ASP A 23 -47.81 -22.78 15.95
N SER A 24 -48.31 -23.61 15.03
CA SER A 24 -47.57 -24.00 13.82
C SER A 24 -48.52 -24.30 12.66
N VAL A 25 -48.16 -23.82 11.47
CA VAL A 25 -48.90 -24.09 10.22
C VAL A 25 -47.95 -24.71 9.21
N THR A 26 -48.10 -26.02 8.96
CA THR A 26 -47.41 -26.70 7.87
C THR A 26 -48.10 -26.39 6.55
N ASN A 27 -47.50 -25.56 5.68
CA ASN A 27 -48.06 -25.32 4.35
C ASN A 27 -47.93 -26.60 3.49
N THR A 28 -48.90 -26.81 2.59
CA THR A 28 -49.04 -27.91 1.61
C THR A 28 -47.78 -28.30 0.84
N ASN A 29 -46.80 -27.40 0.77
CA ASN A 29 -45.50 -27.60 0.11
C ASN A 29 -44.45 -28.29 1.01
N GLY A 30 -44.78 -28.68 2.24
CA GLY A 30 -43.81 -29.20 3.21
C GLY A 30 -42.90 -28.10 3.77
N SER A 31 -43.52 -26.97 4.15
CA SER A 31 -42.87 -25.86 4.86
C SER A 31 -43.23 -25.91 6.33
N THR A 32 -42.28 -25.69 7.23
CA THR A 32 -42.53 -25.54 8.67
C THR A 32 -42.51 -24.07 9.05
N ILE A 33 -43.60 -23.59 9.65
CA ILE A 33 -43.72 -22.23 10.20
C ILE A 33 -43.98 -22.37 11.70
N THR A 34 -43.24 -21.63 12.53
CA THR A 34 -43.40 -21.58 13.98
C THR A 34 -43.74 -20.16 14.42
N GLU A 35 -44.77 -20.00 15.24
CA GLU A 35 -45.34 -18.70 15.69
C GLU A 35 -45.90 -17.83 14.54
N THR A 36 -46.42 -16.62 14.83
CA THR A 36 -47.28 -15.89 13.86
C THR A 36 -47.24 -14.36 13.97
N VAL A 37 -46.71 -13.67 12.94
CA VAL A 37 -47.31 -12.50 12.24
C VAL A 37 -46.65 -12.37 10.83
N THR A 38 -47.44 -12.00 9.81
CA THR A 38 -47.06 -11.66 8.40
C THR A 38 -46.01 -12.52 7.64
N THR A 39 -45.73 -13.75 8.08
CA THR A 39 -44.85 -14.71 7.39
C THR A 39 -45.34 -15.05 5.96
N THR A 40 -44.53 -14.79 4.93
CA THR A 40 -44.77 -15.20 3.54
C THR A 40 -43.75 -16.27 3.13
N VAL A 41 -44.19 -17.51 2.87
CA VAL A 41 -43.28 -18.62 2.56
C VAL A 41 -43.63 -19.32 1.24
N THR A 42 -42.65 -19.44 0.35
CA THR A 42 -42.81 -20.10 -0.96
C THR A 42 -41.69 -21.12 -1.24
N GLY A 43 -42.00 -22.13 -2.05
CA GLY A 43 -41.12 -23.29 -2.27
C GLY A 43 -41.41 -24.46 -1.31
N THR A 44 -40.54 -25.46 -1.33
CA THR A 44 -40.58 -26.67 -0.51
C THR A 44 -39.35 -26.72 0.42
N GLY A 45 -39.44 -27.43 1.55
CA GLY A 45 -38.28 -27.60 2.46
C GLY A 45 -37.80 -26.31 3.13
N THR A 46 -38.66 -25.31 3.23
CA THR A 46 -38.50 -24.07 3.98
C THR A 46 -38.77 -24.29 5.47
N THR A 47 -37.92 -23.73 6.34
CA THR A 47 -38.17 -23.64 7.79
C THR A 47 -38.09 -22.17 8.21
N THR A 48 -39.18 -21.64 8.78
CA THR A 48 -39.25 -20.25 9.23
C THR A 48 -39.75 -20.14 10.67
N THR A 49 -39.01 -19.43 11.50
CA THR A 49 -39.26 -19.24 12.94
C THR A 49 -39.15 -17.75 13.26
N GLY A 50 -40.19 -16.99 12.91
CA GLY A 50 -40.19 -15.53 13.08
C GLY A 50 -40.69 -15.13 14.47
N THR A 51 -39.82 -14.56 15.31
CA THR A 51 -40.17 -14.09 16.66
C THR A 51 -40.57 -12.61 16.65
N GLY A 52 -41.49 -12.28 15.75
CA GLY A 52 -41.88 -10.92 15.38
C GLY A 52 -42.00 -10.76 13.87
N ASP A 53 -42.74 -9.73 13.48
CA ASP A 53 -43.31 -9.40 12.16
C ASP A 53 -42.48 -9.68 10.88
N SER A 54 -43.21 -9.80 9.75
CA SER A 54 -42.75 -9.51 8.37
C SER A 54 -41.64 -10.38 7.75
N THR A 55 -41.58 -11.67 8.08
CA THR A 55 -40.61 -12.59 7.47
C THR A 55 -41.03 -13.11 6.08
N THR A 56 -40.16 -13.01 5.07
CA THR A 56 -40.36 -13.59 3.72
C THR A 56 -39.30 -14.66 3.42
N ALA A 57 -39.72 -15.83 2.92
CA ALA A 57 -38.81 -16.95 2.58
C ALA A 57 -39.18 -17.60 1.23
N THR A 58 -38.19 -17.85 0.37
CA THR A 58 -38.38 -18.43 -0.97
C THR A 58 -37.32 -19.49 -1.31
N GLY A 59 -37.75 -20.73 -1.54
CA GLY A 59 -36.88 -21.89 -1.79
C GLY A 59 -36.32 -22.51 -0.50
N THR A 60 -35.64 -23.67 -0.57
CA THR A 60 -35.17 -24.42 0.61
C THR A 60 -34.23 -23.57 1.47
N THR A 61 -34.74 -23.01 2.56
CA THR A 61 -34.08 -21.97 3.38
C THR A 61 -34.41 -22.15 4.86
N THR A 62 -33.55 -21.61 5.72
CA THR A 62 -33.79 -21.52 7.18
C THR A 62 -33.81 -20.06 7.60
N VAL A 63 -34.88 -19.59 8.24
CA VAL A 63 -35.06 -18.18 8.60
C VAL A 63 -35.48 -18.06 10.06
N THR A 64 -34.86 -17.16 10.83
CA THR A 64 -35.18 -16.95 12.25
C THR A 64 -34.98 -15.48 12.65
N GLY A 65 -36.04 -14.71 12.88
CA GLY A 65 -35.88 -13.26 13.06
C GLY A 65 -37.14 -12.42 12.94
N THR A 66 -36.95 -11.11 12.75
CA THR A 66 -37.98 -10.10 12.42
C THR A 66 -37.60 -9.34 11.14
N ASP A 67 -38.59 -8.95 10.35
CA ASP A 67 -38.44 -8.17 9.10
C ASP A 67 -37.40 -8.75 8.11
N THR A 68 -37.23 -10.08 8.13
CA THR A 68 -36.21 -10.78 7.35
C THR A 68 -36.70 -11.20 5.96
N THR A 69 -35.93 -11.00 4.89
CA THR A 69 -36.25 -11.51 3.54
C THR A 69 -35.18 -12.45 3.01
N THR A 70 -35.53 -13.73 2.80
CA THR A 70 -34.59 -14.80 2.37
C THR A 70 -35.03 -15.43 1.06
N THR A 71 -34.18 -15.41 0.03
CA THR A 71 -34.47 -15.98 -1.29
C THR A 71 -33.31 -16.84 -1.80
N GLY A 72 -33.61 -18.11 -2.05
CA GLY A 72 -32.81 -19.03 -2.86
C GLY A 72 -32.15 -20.17 -2.07
N THR A 73 -31.93 -21.28 -2.77
CA THR A 73 -31.76 -22.62 -2.19
C THR A 73 -30.44 -22.80 -1.45
N GLY A 74 -30.54 -23.17 -0.17
CA GLY A 74 -29.42 -23.39 0.76
C GLY A 74 -29.18 -22.22 1.72
N SER A 75 -29.89 -21.11 1.56
CA SER A 75 -29.65 -19.90 2.37
C SER A 75 -30.17 -20.01 3.81
N THR A 76 -29.40 -19.46 4.76
CA THR A 76 -29.75 -19.36 6.18
C THR A 76 -29.68 -17.91 6.64
N THR A 77 -30.70 -17.43 7.36
CA THR A 77 -30.83 -16.04 7.78
C THR A 77 -31.27 -15.97 9.23
N THR A 78 -30.59 -15.18 10.07
CA THR A 78 -30.90 -15.08 11.51
C THR A 78 -30.70 -13.67 12.04
N GLY A 79 -31.76 -12.92 12.36
CA GLY A 79 -31.57 -11.51 12.70
C GLY A 79 -32.79 -10.60 12.74
N THR A 80 -32.55 -9.30 12.73
CA THR A 80 -33.56 -8.24 12.55
C THR A 80 -33.23 -7.43 11.29
N ASP A 81 -34.23 -7.10 10.48
CA ASP A 81 -34.05 -6.24 9.28
C ASP A 81 -33.01 -6.80 8.28
N THR A 82 -32.99 -8.13 8.12
CA THR A 82 -31.94 -8.83 7.33
C THR A 82 -32.44 -9.33 5.97
N THR A 83 -31.73 -9.03 4.89
CA THR A 83 -32.01 -9.53 3.53
C THR A 83 -30.93 -10.49 3.03
N THR A 84 -31.31 -11.67 2.56
CA THR A 84 -30.42 -12.70 1.99
C THR A 84 -30.94 -13.16 0.64
N THR A 85 -30.20 -12.93 -0.45
CA THR A 85 -30.51 -13.43 -1.80
C THR A 85 -29.34 -14.22 -2.33
N GLY A 86 -29.47 -15.55 -2.45
CA GLY A 86 -28.31 -16.42 -2.71
C GLY A 86 -28.65 -17.83 -3.13
N ASN A 87 -27.61 -18.63 -3.39
CA ASN A 87 -27.74 -20.06 -3.67
C ASN A 87 -26.46 -20.80 -3.24
N GLY A 88 -26.63 -22.02 -2.74
CA GLY A 88 -25.61 -22.74 -1.98
C GLY A 88 -25.64 -22.34 -0.51
N THR A 89 -24.54 -22.59 0.20
CA THR A 89 -24.39 -22.25 1.62
C THR A 89 -24.16 -20.75 1.81
N THR A 90 -25.21 -19.96 1.67
CA THR A 90 -25.20 -18.51 1.94
C THR A 90 -25.81 -18.26 3.33
N THR A 91 -25.07 -17.63 4.23
CA THR A 91 -25.47 -17.43 5.63
C THR A 91 -25.45 -15.95 5.99
N THR A 92 -26.49 -15.45 6.64
CA THR A 92 -26.59 -14.08 7.13
C THR A 92 -27.01 -14.10 8.61
N THR A 93 -26.33 -13.35 9.47
CA THR A 93 -26.66 -13.29 10.90
C THR A 93 -26.43 -11.89 11.46
N GLY A 94 -27.44 -11.21 12.01
CA GLY A 94 -27.21 -9.83 12.46
C GLY A 94 -28.42 -8.92 12.60
N THR A 95 -28.16 -7.62 12.55
CA THR A 95 -29.15 -6.53 12.52
C THR A 95 -28.82 -5.62 11.33
N ASP A 96 -29.81 -5.20 10.54
CA ASP A 96 -29.62 -4.33 9.37
C ASP A 96 -28.58 -4.89 8.36
N THR A 97 -28.70 -6.18 8.02
CA THR A 97 -27.71 -6.89 7.19
C THR A 97 -28.24 -7.35 5.82
N THR A 98 -27.49 -7.06 4.75
CA THR A 98 -27.81 -7.48 3.38
C THR A 98 -26.76 -8.43 2.83
N THR A 99 -27.15 -9.57 2.26
CA THR A 99 -26.25 -10.55 1.62
C THR A 99 -26.81 -10.97 0.26
N THR A 100 -26.16 -10.56 -0.83
CA THR A 100 -26.49 -10.95 -2.20
C THR A 100 -25.35 -11.78 -2.80
N GLY A 101 -25.45 -13.11 -2.78
CA GLY A 101 -24.36 -13.94 -3.30
C GLY A 101 -24.47 -15.45 -3.16
N THR A 102 -23.59 -16.15 -3.86
CA THR A 102 -23.48 -17.62 -3.85
C THR A 102 -22.34 -18.10 -2.96
N GLY A 103 -22.67 -18.76 -1.84
CA GLY A 103 -21.68 -19.29 -0.89
C GLY A 103 -21.09 -18.24 0.06
N SER A 104 -21.81 -17.14 0.30
CA SER A 104 -21.32 -15.99 1.09
C SER A 104 -21.78 -16.06 2.55
N THR A 105 -20.94 -15.67 3.50
CA THR A 105 -21.26 -15.60 4.94
C THR A 105 -21.16 -14.16 5.44
N THR A 106 -22.19 -13.66 6.11
CA THR A 106 -22.25 -12.31 6.67
C THR A 106 -22.66 -12.38 8.14
N THR A 107 -21.96 -11.70 9.04
CA THR A 107 -22.29 -11.71 10.49
C THR A 107 -22.01 -10.36 11.15
N GLY A 108 -23.02 -9.59 11.56
CA GLY A 108 -22.76 -8.24 12.07
C GLY A 108 -23.95 -7.31 12.32
N THR A 109 -23.66 -6.02 12.45
CA THR A 109 -24.64 -4.92 12.36
C THR A 109 -24.33 -4.03 11.17
N ASP A 110 -25.34 -3.54 10.45
CA ASP A 110 -25.16 -2.57 9.36
C ASP A 110 -24.19 -3.10 8.27
N THR A 111 -24.31 -4.39 7.92
CA THR A 111 -23.36 -5.07 7.03
C THR A 111 -23.95 -5.45 5.67
N THR A 112 -23.27 -5.09 4.59
CA THR A 112 -23.63 -5.44 3.20
C THR A 112 -22.58 -6.35 2.56
N THR A 113 -23.00 -7.49 2.01
CA THR A 113 -22.15 -8.42 1.25
C THR A 113 -22.75 -8.68 -0.12
N THR A 114 -22.04 -8.37 -1.21
CA THR A 114 -22.40 -8.71 -2.59
C THR A 114 -21.27 -9.51 -3.23
N GLY A 115 -21.49 -10.76 -3.63
CA GLY A 115 -20.37 -11.60 -4.08
C GLY A 115 -20.72 -12.96 -4.67
N THR A 116 -19.68 -13.69 -5.10
CA THR A 116 -19.79 -15.10 -5.51
C THR A 116 -18.56 -15.89 -5.08
N GLY A 117 -18.77 -17.15 -4.73
CA GLY A 117 -17.76 -17.97 -4.05
C GLY A 117 -17.73 -17.68 -2.55
N THR A 118 -16.71 -18.21 -1.88
CA THR A 118 -16.51 -18.10 -0.42
C THR A 118 -16.12 -16.68 -0.02
N THR A 119 -17.11 -15.80 0.05
CA THR A 119 -16.98 -14.41 0.50
C THR A 119 -17.50 -14.31 1.94
N THR A 120 -16.69 -13.80 2.86
CA THR A 120 -17.01 -13.69 4.30
C THR A 120 -16.97 -12.22 4.74
N THR A 121 -17.96 -11.77 5.52
CA THR A 121 -18.03 -10.43 6.10
C THR A 121 -18.40 -10.56 7.57
N THR A 122 -17.69 -9.90 8.48
CA THR A 122 -18.01 -9.97 9.92
C THR A 122 -17.69 -8.64 10.61
N GLY A 123 -18.66 -7.98 11.25
CA GLY A 123 -18.38 -6.66 11.83
C GLY A 123 -19.55 -5.75 12.13
N THR A 124 -19.26 -4.45 12.23
CA THR A 124 -20.23 -3.35 12.31
C THR A 124 -19.90 -2.34 11.22
N ASP A 125 -20.90 -1.82 10.51
CA ASP A 125 -20.70 -0.86 9.39
C ASP A 125 -19.72 -1.40 8.32
N THR A 126 -20.01 -2.60 7.78
CA THR A 126 -19.07 -3.28 6.85
C THR A 126 -19.68 -3.60 5.49
N THR A 127 -18.99 -3.22 4.40
CA THR A 127 -19.41 -3.47 3.02
C THR A 127 -18.39 -4.32 2.25
N THR A 128 -18.77 -5.50 1.78
CA THR A 128 -17.95 -6.39 0.94
C THR A 128 -18.59 -6.60 -0.43
N THR A 129 -17.97 -6.11 -1.50
CA THR A 129 -18.36 -6.36 -2.89
C THR A 129 -17.27 -7.13 -3.62
N GLY A 130 -17.39 -8.46 -3.75
CA GLY A 130 -16.33 -9.22 -4.41
C GLY A 130 -16.44 -10.74 -4.48
N THR A 131 -15.45 -11.34 -5.16
CA THR A 131 -15.35 -12.79 -5.36
C THR A 131 -14.22 -13.41 -4.53
N GLY A 132 -14.58 -14.20 -3.52
CA GLY A 132 -13.61 -14.83 -2.61
C GLY A 132 -12.96 -13.85 -1.62
N SER A 133 -13.70 -12.82 -1.20
CA SER A 133 -13.20 -11.76 -0.30
C SER A 133 -13.51 -12.05 1.17
N THR A 134 -12.64 -11.65 2.10
CA THR A 134 -12.87 -11.77 3.55
C THR A 134 -12.71 -10.40 4.21
N THR A 135 -13.75 -9.89 4.86
CA THR A 135 -13.76 -8.61 5.57
C THR A 135 -14.09 -8.85 7.04
N THR A 136 -13.34 -8.25 7.97
CA THR A 136 -13.61 -8.39 9.41
C THR A 136 -13.26 -7.12 10.18
N GLY A 137 -14.24 -6.38 10.74
CA GLY A 137 -13.92 -5.11 11.37
C GLY A 137 -15.07 -4.18 11.76
N THR A 138 -14.75 -2.92 11.97
CA THR A 138 -15.70 -1.81 12.14
C THR A 138 -15.44 -0.76 11.06
N ASP A 139 -16.47 -0.17 10.44
CA ASP A 139 -16.29 0.86 9.39
C ASP A 139 -15.37 0.36 8.24
N THR A 140 -15.69 -0.78 7.64
CA THR A 140 -14.80 -1.45 6.67
C THR A 140 -15.43 -1.68 5.28
N THR A 141 -14.72 -1.31 4.22
CA THR A 141 -15.17 -1.47 2.83
C THR A 141 -14.17 -2.29 2.02
N THR A 142 -14.59 -3.43 1.46
CA THR A 142 -13.80 -4.28 0.56
C THR A 142 -14.48 -4.38 -0.79
N THR A 143 -13.85 -3.92 -1.88
CA THR A 143 -14.30 -4.11 -3.26
C THR A 143 -13.23 -4.84 -4.06
N GLY A 144 -13.47 -6.08 -4.52
CA GLY A 144 -12.40 -6.80 -5.20
C GLY A 144 -12.73 -8.14 -5.84
N THR A 145 -11.72 -8.77 -6.45
CA THR A 145 -11.84 -10.12 -7.03
C THR A 145 -10.61 -10.99 -6.77
N GLY A 146 -10.84 -12.28 -6.54
CA GLY A 146 -9.84 -13.19 -5.99
C GLY A 146 -9.65 -12.98 -4.48
N THR A 147 -8.81 -13.80 -3.87
CA THR A 147 -8.53 -13.82 -2.43
C THR A 147 -8.10 -12.44 -1.92
N THR A 148 -9.05 -11.71 -1.35
CA THR A 148 -8.89 -10.32 -0.93
C THR A 148 -9.32 -10.20 0.53
N THR A 149 -8.40 -9.84 1.42
CA THR A 149 -8.63 -9.84 2.87
C THR A 149 -8.54 -8.42 3.42
N THR A 150 -9.48 -8.04 4.28
CA THR A 150 -9.50 -6.75 4.99
C THR A 150 -9.82 -7.02 6.46
N THR A 151 -9.04 -6.48 7.40
CA THR A 151 -9.28 -6.68 8.84
C THR A 151 -8.91 -5.46 9.66
N GLY A 152 -9.84 -4.80 10.34
CA GLY A 152 -9.49 -3.53 11.00
C GLY A 152 -10.63 -2.64 11.49
N THR A 153 -10.29 -1.38 11.77
CA THR A 153 -11.25 -0.27 11.93
C THR A 153 -10.98 0.79 10.85
N ASP A 154 -12.02 1.40 10.28
CA ASP A 154 -11.86 2.50 9.31
C ASP A 154 -10.96 2.08 8.11
N THR A 155 -11.31 0.95 7.48
CA THR A 155 -10.45 0.32 6.45
C THR A 155 -11.12 0.17 5.09
N THR A 156 -10.44 0.59 4.01
CA THR A 156 -10.92 0.51 2.63
C THR A 156 -9.96 -0.26 1.73
N THR A 157 -10.38 -1.40 1.18
CA THR A 157 -9.62 -2.21 0.23
C THR A 157 -10.33 -2.25 -1.12
N THR A 158 -9.72 -1.73 -2.19
CA THR A 158 -10.22 -1.82 -3.56
C THR A 158 -9.19 -2.52 -4.44
N GLY A 159 -9.40 -3.77 -4.87
CA GLY A 159 -8.37 -4.44 -5.67
C GLY A 159 -8.54 -5.90 -6.07
N THR A 160 -7.44 -6.50 -6.53
CA THR A 160 -7.37 -7.92 -6.89
C THR A 160 -6.21 -8.62 -6.19
N GLY A 161 -6.52 -9.53 -5.25
CA GLY A 161 -5.49 -10.24 -4.48
C GLY A 161 -4.85 -9.40 -3.37
N SER A 162 -5.58 -8.44 -2.78
CA SER A 162 -5.07 -7.52 -1.76
C SER A 162 -5.26 -8.03 -0.33
N THR A 163 -4.39 -7.65 0.61
CA THR A 163 -4.51 -7.95 2.05
C THR A 163 -4.26 -6.69 2.86
N THR A 164 -5.28 -6.20 3.56
CA THR A 164 -5.24 -4.98 4.39
C THR A 164 -5.50 -5.35 5.85
N THR A 165 -4.71 -4.84 6.79
CA THR A 165 -4.93 -5.09 8.22
C THR A 165 -4.52 -3.91 9.09
N GLY A 166 -5.44 -3.24 9.80
CA GLY A 166 -5.07 -2.04 10.53
C GLY A 166 -6.19 -1.16 11.06
N THR A 167 -5.84 0.09 11.36
CA THR A 167 -6.77 1.18 11.71
C THR A 167 -6.49 2.35 10.77
N ASP A 168 -7.52 3.02 10.25
CA ASP A 168 -7.39 4.13 9.28
C ASP A 168 -6.52 3.74 8.06
N THR A 169 -6.93 2.69 7.33
CA THR A 169 -6.10 2.13 6.24
C THR A 169 -6.82 2.07 4.89
N THR A 170 -6.13 2.48 3.82
CA THR A 170 -6.65 2.47 2.44
C THR A 170 -5.70 1.74 1.49
N THR A 171 -6.19 0.69 0.82
CA THR A 171 -5.45 -0.12 -0.15
C THR A 171 -6.18 -0.11 -1.49
N THR A 172 -5.58 0.43 -2.54
CA THR A 172 -6.14 0.42 -3.91
C THR A 172 -5.15 -0.23 -4.88
N GLY A 173 -5.37 -1.46 -5.35
CA GLY A 173 -4.36 -2.11 -6.17
C GLY A 173 -4.71 -3.38 -6.93
N THR A 174 -3.74 -3.93 -7.67
CA THR A 174 -3.90 -5.21 -8.40
C THR A 174 -2.67 -6.11 -8.30
N GLY A 175 -2.92 -7.41 -8.22
CA GLY A 175 -1.91 -8.38 -7.81
C GLY A 175 -1.67 -8.33 -6.29
N THR A 176 -0.82 -9.22 -5.80
CA THR A 176 -0.50 -9.38 -4.36
C THR A 176 -0.06 -8.04 -3.75
N THR A 177 -0.97 -7.39 -3.05
CA THR A 177 -0.79 -6.04 -2.49
C THR A 177 -1.12 -6.09 -1.01
N THR A 178 -0.15 -5.78 -0.15
CA THR A 178 -0.27 -5.97 1.31
C THR A 178 -0.12 -4.65 2.04
N THR A 179 -0.99 -4.36 2.99
CA THR A 179 -0.99 -3.12 3.78
C THR A 179 -1.27 -3.46 5.23
N THR A 180 -0.42 -3.01 6.16
CA THR A 180 -0.58 -3.36 7.59
C THR A 180 -0.14 -2.23 8.51
N GLY A 181 -1.04 -1.60 9.27
CA GLY A 181 -0.64 -0.44 10.08
C GLY A 181 -1.74 0.43 10.66
N THR A 182 -1.35 1.64 11.06
CA THR A 182 -2.24 2.74 11.46
C THR A 182 -2.05 3.91 10.50
N ASP A 183 -3.10 4.61 10.06
CA ASP A 183 -2.97 5.78 9.16
C ASP A 183 -2.15 5.44 7.87
N THR A 184 -2.50 4.34 7.19
CA THR A 184 -1.71 3.83 6.06
C THR A 184 -2.44 3.83 4.72
N THR A 185 -1.81 4.36 3.67
CA THR A 185 -2.33 4.37 2.31
C THR A 185 -1.41 3.62 1.35
N THR A 186 -1.96 2.71 0.54
CA THR A 186 -1.23 1.91 -0.46
C THR A 186 -1.96 1.93 -1.79
N THR A 187 -1.31 2.39 -2.86
CA THR A 187 -1.88 2.46 -4.21
C THR A 187 -0.97 1.80 -5.23
N GLY A 188 -1.52 0.93 -6.10
CA GLY A 188 -0.85 0.46 -7.31
C GLY A 188 -0.72 -1.06 -7.44
N THR A 189 0.42 -1.58 -7.88
CA THR A 189 0.53 -3.00 -8.27
C THR A 189 1.72 -3.71 -7.62
N GLY A 190 1.46 -4.83 -6.93
CA GLY A 190 2.51 -5.62 -6.28
C GLY A 190 3.21 -4.91 -5.10
N SER A 191 2.50 -4.02 -4.40
CA SER A 191 3.07 -3.18 -3.32
C SER A 191 2.89 -3.81 -1.94
N THR A 192 3.82 -3.57 -1.02
CA THR A 192 3.77 -3.99 0.38
C THR A 192 4.09 -2.80 1.28
N THR A 193 3.20 -2.49 2.23
CA THR A 193 3.29 -1.33 3.11
C THR A 193 3.04 -1.76 4.54
N THR A 194 3.88 -1.34 5.50
CA THR A 194 3.72 -1.71 6.91
C THR A 194 4.20 -0.60 7.85
N GLY A 195 3.37 -0.06 8.74
CA GLY A 195 3.82 1.05 9.58
C GLY A 195 2.76 1.89 10.28
N THR A 196 3.14 3.10 10.68
CA THR A 196 2.21 4.19 11.03
C THR A 196 2.44 5.39 10.12
N ASP A 197 1.39 6.11 9.74
CA ASP A 197 1.50 7.35 8.95
C ASP A 197 2.22 7.12 7.60
N THR A 198 1.99 5.96 6.97
CA THR A 198 2.75 5.51 5.78
C THR A 198 1.93 5.59 4.49
N THR A 199 2.44 6.31 3.47
CA THR A 199 1.86 6.37 2.13
C THR A 199 2.75 5.68 1.09
N THR A 200 2.20 4.77 0.30
CA THR A 200 2.90 4.06 -0.79
C THR A 200 2.10 4.18 -2.09
N THR A 201 2.71 4.60 -3.19
CA THR A 201 2.12 4.63 -4.53
C THR A 201 3.10 4.04 -5.53
N GLY A 202 2.88 2.83 -6.06
CA GLY A 202 3.88 2.24 -6.95
C GLY A 202 3.47 1.05 -7.79
N THR A 203 4.38 0.61 -8.66
CA THR A 203 4.15 -0.54 -9.56
C THR A 203 5.33 -1.49 -9.61
N GLY A 204 5.04 -2.79 -9.69
CA GLY A 204 6.04 -3.82 -9.38
C GLY A 204 6.35 -3.88 -7.89
N THR A 205 7.29 -4.75 -7.50
CA THR A 205 7.63 -5.06 -6.09
C THR A 205 8.11 -3.84 -5.31
N THR A 206 7.16 -3.12 -4.73
CA THR A 206 7.36 -1.84 -4.05
C THR A 206 7.14 -2.06 -2.56
N THR A 207 8.14 -1.82 -1.72
CA THR A 207 8.08 -2.13 -0.29
C THR A 207 8.29 -0.87 0.54
N THR A 208 7.43 -0.63 1.54
CA THR A 208 7.54 0.49 2.50
C THR A 208 7.36 -0.06 3.91
N THR A 209 8.25 0.27 4.85
CA THR A 209 8.15 -0.22 6.23
C THR A 209 8.66 0.80 7.25
N GLY A 210 7.79 1.42 8.06
CA GLY A 210 8.26 2.55 8.89
C GLY A 210 7.23 3.32 9.72
N THR A 211 7.63 4.53 10.13
CA THR A 211 6.72 5.59 10.60
C THR A 211 6.93 6.83 9.73
N ASP A 212 5.88 7.60 9.46
CA ASP A 212 5.99 8.90 8.78
C ASP A 212 6.62 8.78 7.36
N THR A 213 6.38 7.66 6.68
CA THR A 213 7.08 7.30 5.43
C THR A 213 6.23 7.51 4.18
N THR A 214 6.78 8.18 3.16
CA THR A 214 6.15 8.31 1.83
C THR A 214 7.01 7.63 0.74
N THR A 215 6.41 6.75 -0.05
CA THR A 215 7.06 6.03 -1.18
C THR A 215 6.26 6.22 -2.47
N THR A 216 6.87 6.70 -3.55
CA THR A 216 6.24 6.87 -4.87
C THR A 216 7.14 6.36 -6.01
N GLY A 217 6.89 5.17 -6.58
CA GLY A 217 7.85 4.66 -7.56
C GLY A 217 7.56 3.33 -8.24
N THR A 218 8.58 2.78 -8.90
CA THR A 218 8.54 1.43 -9.48
C THR A 218 9.65 0.56 -8.92
N GLY A 219 9.31 -0.58 -8.32
CA GLY A 219 10.28 -1.49 -7.71
C GLY A 219 11.13 -0.86 -6.58
N THR A 220 10.59 0.10 -5.83
CA THR A 220 11.32 0.84 -4.80
C THR A 220 11.18 0.19 -3.42
N THR A 221 12.22 0.25 -2.59
CA THR A 221 12.21 -0.25 -1.20
C THR A 221 12.52 0.88 -0.24
N THR A 222 11.67 1.08 0.77
CA THR A 222 11.75 2.19 1.74
C THR A 222 11.61 1.65 3.15
N THR A 223 12.46 2.06 4.08
CA THR A 223 12.37 1.60 5.48
C THR A 223 12.85 2.66 6.48
N GLY A 224 12.16 2.85 7.60
CA GLY A 224 12.63 3.71 8.70
C GLY A 224 11.59 4.68 9.27
N THR A 225 12.03 5.70 10.00
CA THR A 225 11.18 6.85 10.34
C THR A 225 11.46 7.98 9.36
N ASP A 226 10.51 8.90 9.16
CA ASP A 226 10.73 10.18 8.46
C ASP A 226 11.27 10.03 7.02
N THR A 227 10.94 8.94 6.32
CA THR A 227 11.52 8.64 5.00
C THR A 227 10.60 9.03 3.84
N THR A 228 11.04 9.94 2.98
CA THR A 228 10.45 10.16 1.65
C THR A 228 11.28 9.43 0.58
N THR A 229 10.61 8.77 -0.35
CA THR A 229 11.23 8.01 -1.45
C THR A 229 10.42 8.19 -2.71
N THR A 230 11.04 8.62 -3.78
CA THR A 230 10.45 8.71 -5.11
C THR A 230 11.43 8.16 -6.13
N GLY A 231 10.98 7.31 -7.06
CA GLY A 231 11.90 6.84 -8.10
C GLY A 231 11.61 5.51 -8.78
N THR A 232 12.66 4.93 -9.35
CA THR A 232 12.64 3.61 -9.99
C THR A 232 13.83 2.78 -9.50
N GLY A 233 13.58 1.59 -8.97
CA GLY A 233 14.61 0.71 -8.39
C GLY A 233 15.40 1.33 -7.23
N THR A 234 14.82 2.29 -6.49
CA THR A 234 15.49 2.99 -5.39
C THR A 234 15.39 2.21 -4.07
N THR A 235 16.39 2.34 -3.19
CA THR A 235 16.39 1.71 -1.86
C THR A 235 16.73 2.72 -0.75
N THR A 236 15.88 2.89 0.26
CA THR A 236 15.96 4.00 1.23
C THR A 236 15.93 3.50 2.67
N VAL A 237 16.79 4.05 3.54
CA VAL A 237 16.83 3.72 4.97
C VAL A 237 16.97 4.94 5.89
N THR A 238 15.93 5.17 6.72
CA THR A 238 15.80 6.06 7.91
C THR A 238 16.18 7.53 7.73
N ASP A 239 15.23 8.45 7.96
CA ASP A 239 15.43 9.90 8.01
C ASP A 239 16.09 10.43 6.72
N THR A 240 15.34 10.32 5.64
CA THR A 240 15.86 10.22 4.26
C THR A 240 14.88 10.77 3.22
N THR A 241 15.36 11.35 2.12
CA THR A 241 14.50 11.86 1.03
C THR A 241 15.02 11.47 -0.35
N ILE A 242 14.77 10.26 -0.86
CA ILE A 242 15.17 9.89 -2.25
C ILE A 242 14.27 10.48 -3.32
N THR A 243 14.88 10.95 -4.41
CA THR A 243 14.28 11.25 -5.72
C THR A 243 15.19 10.81 -6.88
N GLY A 244 15.02 9.59 -7.44
CA GLY A 244 15.93 9.14 -8.52
C GLY A 244 15.74 7.74 -9.13
N ALA A 245 16.78 7.20 -9.76
CA ALA A 245 16.72 5.94 -10.52
C ALA A 245 17.95 5.05 -10.33
N GLY A 246 17.79 3.92 -9.64
CA GLY A 246 18.89 3.07 -9.17
C GLY A 246 19.62 3.62 -7.93
N ASP A 247 19.05 4.65 -7.29
CA ASP A 247 19.58 5.25 -6.05
C ASP A 247 19.51 4.28 -4.87
N THR A 248 20.40 4.42 -3.89
CA THR A 248 20.38 3.64 -2.66
C THR A 248 20.98 4.48 -1.54
N THR A 249 20.14 4.87 -0.60
CA THR A 249 20.39 5.90 0.39
C THR A 249 20.21 5.37 1.79
N THR A 250 21.12 5.74 2.68
CA THR A 250 21.12 5.36 4.09
C THR A 250 21.72 6.50 4.93
N GLY A 251 21.05 6.91 6.00
CA GLY A 251 21.61 7.82 7.01
C GLY A 251 20.70 9.00 7.34
N THR A 252 20.89 9.56 8.54
CA THR A 252 20.09 10.69 9.06
C THR A 252 20.26 11.97 8.25
N ASP A 253 19.21 12.77 8.17
CA ASP A 253 18.97 13.87 7.22
C ASP A 253 19.11 13.49 5.71
N THR A 254 19.37 12.22 5.29
CA THR A 254 19.88 11.93 3.93
C THR A 254 18.88 12.05 2.75
N THR A 255 18.82 13.24 2.18
CA THR A 255 18.16 13.67 0.92
C THR A 255 18.93 13.32 -0.35
N THR A 256 18.33 12.67 -1.34
CA THR A 256 19.04 12.06 -2.48
C THR A 256 18.45 12.43 -3.83
N THR A 257 19.31 12.70 -4.80
CA THR A 257 18.94 13.02 -6.17
C THR A 257 19.92 12.42 -7.20
N GLY A 258 19.60 11.31 -7.86
CA GLY A 258 20.48 10.78 -8.92
C GLY A 258 19.87 9.77 -9.89
N THR A 259 20.69 9.35 -10.85
CA THR A 259 20.38 8.28 -11.81
C THR A 259 21.63 7.50 -12.14
N GLY A 260 21.61 6.18 -11.91
CA GLY A 260 22.79 5.34 -11.94
C GLY A 260 23.14 4.84 -10.53
N THR A 261 24.14 3.95 -10.44
CA THR A 261 24.34 3.07 -9.26
C THR A 261 24.51 3.82 -7.95
N THR A 262 23.44 3.84 -7.14
CA THR A 262 23.35 4.39 -5.78
C THR A 262 23.65 5.88 -5.69
N THR A 263 22.75 6.68 -5.08
CA THR A 263 22.87 8.11 -4.63
C THR A 263 22.38 8.21 -3.15
N THR A 264 22.82 9.21 -2.36
CA THR A 264 22.51 9.56 -0.92
C THR A 264 22.56 11.14 -0.79
N THR A 265 22.18 11.93 0.25
CA THR A 265 22.74 13.31 0.68
C THR A 265 22.14 13.89 1.98
N GLY A 266 22.78 13.74 3.14
CA GLY A 266 22.31 14.32 4.42
C GLY A 266 22.78 15.71 4.82
N THR A 267 22.93 15.89 6.13
CA THR A 267 23.76 16.91 6.78
C THR A 267 24.31 16.31 8.08
N ASP A 268 25.63 16.18 8.27
CA ASP A 268 26.35 14.94 7.90
C ASP A 268 26.05 14.40 6.49
N THR A 269 26.38 15.19 5.46
CA THR A 269 26.00 14.86 4.08
C THR A 269 26.80 13.72 3.49
N THR A 270 26.25 12.51 3.54
CA THR A 270 26.72 11.42 2.68
C THR A 270 25.84 11.37 1.43
N THR A 271 26.38 11.71 0.26
CA THR A 271 25.97 11.11 -1.04
C THR A 271 27.04 10.12 -1.46
N THR A 272 26.72 9.29 -2.44
CA THR A 272 27.61 8.52 -3.30
C THR A 272 26.66 8.06 -4.40
N GLY A 273 26.82 8.54 -5.65
CA GLY A 273 25.77 8.77 -6.69
C GLY A 273 25.90 8.25 -8.16
N THR A 274 26.38 7.04 -8.51
CA THR A 274 27.27 6.88 -9.71
C THR A 274 26.65 7.30 -11.05
N ASP A 275 27.19 8.21 -11.87
CA ASP A 275 28.22 9.27 -11.76
C ASP A 275 28.23 10.08 -10.43
N THR A 276 29.11 9.70 -9.48
CA THR A 276 28.87 9.82 -8.03
C THR A 276 28.82 11.23 -7.43
N THR A 277 27.77 11.96 -7.73
CA THR A 277 27.66 13.40 -7.45
C THR A 277 27.18 13.65 -6.03
N THR A 278 28.10 14.02 -5.14
CA THR A 278 27.86 14.27 -3.72
C THR A 278 28.10 15.73 -3.35
N THR A 279 27.30 16.21 -2.39
CA THR A 279 27.22 17.63 -2.03
C THR A 279 27.23 17.82 -0.50
N GLY A 280 27.12 19.06 0.01
CA GLY A 280 26.48 19.38 1.31
C GLY A 280 27.34 20.07 2.39
N THR A 281 27.09 19.77 3.66
CA THR A 281 27.87 20.21 4.83
C THR A 281 28.30 19.05 5.73
N ALA A 282 29.58 19.02 6.16
CA ALA A 282 30.22 17.89 6.83
C ALA A 282 30.11 16.59 6.01
N THR A 283 30.72 16.60 4.82
CA THR A 283 30.31 15.69 3.74
C THR A 283 31.32 14.62 3.40
N THR A 284 30.81 13.45 3.03
CA THR A 284 31.64 12.34 2.54
C THR A 284 31.19 11.99 1.14
N THR A 285 31.91 12.52 0.16
CA THR A 285 31.72 12.20 -1.25
C THR A 285 32.60 11.04 -1.66
N THR A 286 32.00 9.99 -2.23
CA THR A 286 32.77 8.85 -2.71
C THR A 286 32.25 8.29 -4.03
N GLY A 287 33.15 7.73 -4.84
CA GLY A 287 32.82 6.76 -5.89
C GLY A 287 33.58 6.88 -7.21
N THR A 288 32.85 6.87 -8.32
CA THR A 288 33.38 6.89 -9.70
C THR A 288 32.70 7.98 -10.51
N ALA A 289 33.50 8.84 -11.14
CA ALA A 289 33.05 10.11 -11.68
C ALA A 289 32.35 10.99 -10.62
N THR A 290 32.87 11.05 -9.39
CA THR A 290 32.34 12.03 -8.42
C THR A 290 32.57 13.45 -8.89
N THR A 291 31.51 14.24 -8.77
CA THR A 291 31.67 15.59 -8.24
C THR A 291 31.49 15.53 -6.72
N THR A 292 32.48 16.02 -5.96
CA THR A 292 32.39 16.43 -4.55
C THR A 292 32.24 17.93 -4.49
N THR A 293 31.28 18.41 -3.72
CA THR A 293 31.20 19.84 -3.38
C THR A 293 30.65 20.00 -1.96
N GLY A 294 30.94 21.11 -1.29
CA GLY A 294 30.32 21.42 0.00
C GLY A 294 31.21 22.25 0.92
N THR A 295 31.07 22.03 2.23
CA THR A 295 31.98 22.54 3.26
C THR A 295 32.35 21.47 4.29
N ALA A 296 33.61 21.48 4.74
CA ALA A 296 34.22 20.40 5.53
C ALA A 296 34.04 19.04 4.82
N THR A 297 34.44 19.00 3.55
CA THR A 297 34.22 17.85 2.67
C THR A 297 35.42 16.91 2.60
N THR A 298 35.10 15.63 2.62
CA THR A 298 35.99 14.55 2.20
C THR A 298 35.64 14.20 0.76
N THR A 299 36.55 14.50 -0.17
CA THR A 299 36.44 14.11 -1.58
C THR A 299 37.20 12.82 -1.85
N THR A 300 36.60 11.81 -2.51
CA THR A 300 37.36 10.66 -3.06
C THR A 300 36.73 10.03 -4.31
N SER A 301 37.49 9.94 -5.42
CA SER A 301 37.07 9.26 -6.66
C SER A 301 38.24 8.92 -7.60
N THR A 302 37.93 8.17 -8.66
CA THR A 302 38.79 7.84 -9.80
C THR A 302 38.85 8.94 -10.87
N VAL A 303 37.72 9.61 -11.11
CA VAL A 303 37.61 10.91 -11.82
C VAL A 303 36.93 11.86 -10.84
N THR A 304 37.62 12.93 -10.50
CA THR A 304 37.38 13.73 -9.29
C THR A 304 37.25 15.21 -9.66
N THR A 305 36.10 15.82 -9.37
CA THR A 305 35.90 17.28 -9.26
C THR A 305 35.56 17.60 -7.80
N THR A 306 36.24 18.57 -7.19
CA THR A 306 36.63 18.44 -5.75
C THR A 306 36.69 19.76 -4.97
N THR A 307 35.60 20.53 -4.96
CA THR A 307 35.71 21.98 -4.73
C THR A 307 35.09 22.44 -3.39
N ASP A 308 35.95 22.82 -2.43
CA ASP A 308 35.59 23.31 -1.08
C ASP A 308 36.72 24.16 -0.47
N THR A 309 36.35 25.00 0.49
CA THR A 309 37.13 25.93 1.31
C THR A 309 38.02 25.33 2.41
N ASP A 310 37.71 24.16 2.97
CA ASP A 310 38.55 23.46 3.97
C ASP A 310 38.58 21.96 3.67
N THR A 311 39.59 21.54 2.89
CA THR A 311 39.54 20.32 2.08
C THR A 311 40.59 19.27 2.43
N THR A 312 40.15 18.02 2.48
CA THR A 312 41.03 16.84 2.37
C THR A 312 40.74 16.09 1.06
N LEU A 313 41.77 15.97 0.21
CA LEU A 313 41.66 15.45 -1.15
C LEU A 313 42.68 14.33 -1.41
N SER A 314 42.19 13.18 -1.87
CA SER A 314 42.98 11.98 -2.20
C SER A 314 42.61 11.42 -3.57
N THR A 315 43.57 11.29 -4.49
CA THR A 315 43.34 10.84 -5.89
C THR A 315 44.49 9.97 -6.43
N SER A 316 44.22 9.16 -7.48
CA SER A 316 45.16 8.12 -7.92
C SER A 316 45.35 7.92 -9.44
N SER A 317 44.71 8.70 -10.33
CA SER A 317 44.98 8.66 -11.79
C SER A 317 44.46 9.90 -12.54
N THR A 318 44.79 9.99 -13.84
CA THR A 318 44.81 11.22 -14.65
C THR A 318 43.45 11.88 -14.96
N THR A 319 43.32 13.18 -14.68
CA THR A 319 42.71 14.18 -15.58
C THR A 319 43.04 15.61 -15.12
N THR A 320 42.57 16.64 -15.84
CA THR A 320 42.91 18.07 -15.67
C THR A 320 42.50 18.64 -14.31
N PHE A 321 43.46 19.14 -13.53
CA PHE A 321 43.22 20.03 -12.38
C PHE A 321 42.82 21.44 -12.84
N ASN A 322 41.75 22.02 -12.28
CA ASN A 322 41.36 23.43 -12.49
C ASN A 322 40.74 24.04 -11.21
N GLU A 323 41.36 23.79 -10.05
CA GLU A 323 40.88 24.32 -8.78
C GLU A 323 41.39 25.74 -8.49
N SER A 324 40.63 26.47 -7.66
CA SER A 324 40.92 27.84 -7.21
C SER A 324 40.87 27.92 -5.69
N PHE A 325 41.92 27.46 -5.01
CA PHE A 325 41.99 27.42 -3.54
C PHE A 325 41.90 28.83 -2.94
N ASN A 326 40.91 29.04 -2.05
CA ASN A 326 40.56 30.36 -1.51
C ASN A 326 40.26 30.31 0.02
N GLY A 327 40.90 29.38 0.73
CA GLY A 327 40.77 29.14 2.18
C GLY A 327 42.12 29.10 2.91
N THR A 328 42.10 28.90 4.23
CA THR A 328 43.30 28.98 5.09
C THR A 328 44.06 27.66 5.29
N ALA A 329 43.44 26.52 4.97
CA ALA A 329 44.07 25.21 4.98
C ALA A 329 43.44 24.32 3.89
N SER A 330 44.27 23.55 3.18
CA SER A 330 43.81 22.56 2.19
C SER A 330 44.93 21.54 2.00
N THR A 331 44.59 20.24 1.96
CA THR A 331 45.59 19.16 1.84
C THR A 331 45.27 18.24 0.67
N VAL A 332 46.21 18.14 -0.28
CA VAL A 332 46.11 17.29 -1.47
C VAL A 332 47.20 16.23 -1.43
N ILE A 333 46.81 14.95 -1.49
CA ILE A 333 47.73 13.80 -1.49
C ILE A 333 47.42 12.94 -2.71
N GLY A 334 48.43 12.64 -3.53
CA GLY A 334 48.22 11.88 -4.77
C GLY A 334 49.50 11.40 -5.43
N LYS A 335 49.33 10.56 -6.46
CA LYS A 335 50.43 9.90 -7.19
C LYS A 335 50.08 9.85 -8.68
N SER A 336 50.46 10.90 -9.40
CA SER A 336 50.12 11.13 -10.82
C SER A 336 51.37 11.58 -11.59
N ASP A 337 51.47 11.19 -12.86
CA ASP A 337 52.54 11.62 -13.78
C ASP A 337 52.40 13.08 -14.24
N ASN A 338 51.25 13.71 -13.98
CA ASN A 338 50.99 15.11 -14.29
C ASN A 338 50.06 15.73 -13.23
N ILE A 339 50.49 16.83 -12.60
CA ILE A 339 49.74 17.56 -11.58
C ILE A 339 49.89 19.06 -11.87
N THR A 340 48.79 19.70 -12.25
CA THR A 340 48.68 21.16 -12.36
C THR A 340 48.12 21.68 -11.04
N VAL A 341 48.66 22.77 -10.48
CA VAL A 341 48.06 23.44 -9.31
C VAL A 341 48.08 24.94 -9.54
N SER A 342 46.90 25.57 -9.50
CA SER A 342 46.74 27.02 -9.47
C SER A 342 46.51 27.46 -8.02
N VAL A 343 47.31 28.41 -7.53
CA VAL A 343 47.25 28.85 -6.13
C VAL A 343 47.21 30.38 -6.08
N THR A 344 46.13 30.91 -5.51
CA THR A 344 45.88 32.35 -5.34
C THR A 344 45.83 32.73 -3.86
N GLY A 345 46.79 32.24 -3.06
CA GLY A 345 46.84 32.46 -1.62
C GLY A 345 48.06 31.83 -0.94
N PHE A 346 48.03 31.75 0.39
CA PHE A 346 49.02 31.03 1.19
C PHE A 346 48.59 29.58 1.40
N GLY A 347 49.41 28.62 0.99
CA GLY A 347 49.15 27.18 1.17
C GLY A 347 50.45 26.38 1.26
N VAL A 348 50.37 25.15 1.80
CA VAL A 348 51.54 24.28 2.04
C VAL A 348 51.38 22.98 1.26
N ILE A 349 52.36 22.66 0.43
CA ILE A 349 52.41 21.42 -0.38
C ILE A 349 53.53 20.53 0.16
N THR A 350 53.22 19.28 0.53
CA THR A 350 54.18 18.33 1.09
C THR A 350 54.25 17.03 0.30
N ASN A 351 55.48 16.54 0.08
CA ASN A 351 55.81 15.18 -0.38
C ASN A 351 55.25 14.75 -1.77
N ILE A 352 55.71 15.41 -2.85
CA ILE A 352 55.47 14.97 -4.24
C ILE A 352 56.64 14.12 -4.74
N ASN A 353 56.34 12.94 -5.29
CA ASN A 353 57.36 12.01 -5.80
C ASN A 353 57.46 12.02 -7.34
N LYS A 354 58.37 12.87 -7.84
CA LYS A 354 58.77 13.12 -9.25
C LYS A 354 57.85 14.05 -10.05
N SER A 355 58.49 14.75 -11.01
CA SER A 355 57.91 15.60 -12.07
C SER A 355 56.83 16.62 -11.65
N LEU A 356 57.27 17.80 -11.18
CA LEU A 356 56.41 18.92 -10.85
C LEU A 356 56.67 20.10 -11.79
N VAL A 357 55.60 20.72 -12.32
CA VAL A 357 55.65 21.98 -13.09
C VAL A 357 54.79 23.02 -12.38
N ILE A 358 55.42 24.00 -11.73
CA ILE A 358 54.71 25.07 -11.01
C ILE A 358 54.64 26.32 -11.90
N PHE A 359 53.43 26.83 -12.14
CA PHE A 359 53.22 28.18 -12.68
C PHE A 359 52.82 29.13 -11.54
N ILE A 360 53.76 29.97 -11.10
CA ILE A 360 53.49 31.00 -10.09
C ILE A 360 53.17 32.31 -10.80
N VAL A 361 51.91 32.76 -10.72
CA VAL A 361 51.48 34.07 -11.23
C VAL A 361 51.44 35.07 -10.08
N CYS A 362 52.61 35.64 -9.74
CA CYS A 362 52.70 36.71 -8.75
C CYS A 362 52.10 38.02 -9.28
N LEU A 363 50.81 38.25 -9.01
CA LEU A 363 50.20 39.57 -9.21
C LEU A 363 50.63 40.51 -8.07
N PHE A 364 51.74 41.23 -8.27
CA PHE A 364 52.20 42.25 -7.33
C PHE A 364 51.20 43.41 -7.23
N TYR A 365 50.39 43.43 -6.17
CA TYR A 365 49.81 44.66 -5.67
C TYR A 365 50.93 45.49 -5.03
N LEU A 366 51.21 46.65 -5.63
CA LEU A 366 52.33 47.51 -5.24
C LEU A 366 51.82 48.67 -4.37
N LEU A 367 51.78 48.41 -3.05
CA LEU A 367 51.33 49.29 -1.95
C LEU A 367 49.84 49.69 -2.00
#